data_AF-A0A4R4TF72-F1
#
_entry.id   AF-A0A4R4TF72-F1
#
_cell.length_a   1.000
_cell.length_b   1.000
_cell.length_c   1.000
_cell.angle_alpha   90.00
_cell.angle_beta   90.00
_cell.angle_gamma   90.00
#
_symmetry.space_group_name_H-M   'P 1'
#
loop_
_entity.id
_entity.type
_entity.pdbx_description
1 polymer ?
#
loop_
_entity_poly.entity_id
_entity_poly.type
_entity_poly.pdbx_seq_one_letter_code
_entity_poly.pdbx_strand_id
1 'polypeptide(L)'
;MTIVHLRRARTSLVLDARGPGLPRVLHWGTDLGPLPAADLPALAAATVPPVPPSTFDQPAVLSLLPEASAGWGGRPGLAGHRDGRDWSTAFRLDALDVDDAGPEPGRPAHDGEAVRVPDGARGHGGTGAARVTVRASDPAAGLSLTIEVTLDPTGLLTLRHRLRNDGDSSYELRELTPVLPVPAVATELLDLTGRWCRERAPQRHPWPMGAWVREGRHGRTGHDATLLLVAGTAGFGFGHGELWAAHTAWSGDHVTVAERRPTGDSTLGGGELLAPGEIVLGPGEEYATPLLYAVHSTTGLDGLSDVLHTHLRSRP
;
A
#
# COMPACT_ATOMS: atom_id res chain seq x y z
N MET A 1 -12.34 2.34 17.48
CA MET A 1 -11.32 1.77 16.57
C MET A 1 -11.96 0.59 15.81
N THR A 2 -11.92 0.59 14.47
CA THR A 2 -12.84 -0.18 13.59
C THR A 2 -12.08 -1.03 12.56
N ILE A 3 -12.77 -1.96 11.90
CA ILE A 3 -12.32 -2.55 10.63
C ILE A 3 -13.05 -1.82 9.50
N VAL A 4 -12.34 -1.47 8.42
CA VAL A 4 -12.90 -0.82 7.23
C VAL A 4 -12.84 -1.77 6.06
N HIS A 5 -13.95 -1.92 5.33
CA HIS A 5 -14.03 -2.69 4.09
C HIS A 5 -14.50 -1.79 2.95
N LEU A 6 -13.59 -1.46 2.04
CA LEU A 6 -13.90 -0.74 0.80
C LEU A 6 -14.04 -1.70 -0.35
N ARG A 7 -15.00 -1.45 -1.23
CA ARG A 7 -15.29 -2.25 -2.43
C ARG A 7 -15.54 -1.34 -3.62
N ARG A 8 -14.88 -1.60 -4.74
CA ARG A 8 -15.15 -0.97 -6.04
C ARG A 8 -14.82 -1.93 -7.17
N ALA A 9 -15.64 -1.92 -8.21
CA ALA A 9 -15.52 -2.83 -9.35
C ALA A 9 -15.30 -4.29 -8.89
N ARG A 10 -14.11 -4.83 -9.11
CA ARG A 10 -13.72 -6.21 -8.77
C ARG A 10 -12.69 -6.27 -7.63
N THR A 11 -12.50 -5.18 -6.91
CA THR A 11 -11.47 -5.00 -5.89
C THR A 11 -12.08 -4.74 -4.50
N SER A 12 -11.58 -5.44 -3.50
CA SER A 12 -11.79 -5.16 -2.07
C SER A 12 -10.49 -4.65 -1.43
N LEU A 13 -10.60 -3.75 -0.47
CA LEU A 13 -9.56 -3.40 0.51
C LEU A 13 -10.14 -3.55 1.91
N VAL A 14 -9.46 -4.29 2.78
CA VAL A 14 -9.84 -4.44 4.19
C VAL A 14 -8.71 -3.96 5.10
N LEU A 15 -9.00 -2.99 5.97
CA LEU A 15 -8.06 -2.41 6.92
C LEU A 15 -8.52 -2.69 8.35
N ASP A 16 -7.64 -3.22 9.19
CA ASP A 16 -7.87 -3.37 10.63
C ASP A 16 -7.18 -2.25 11.39
N ALA A 17 -7.98 -1.36 11.97
CA ALA A 17 -7.52 -0.23 12.78
C ALA A 17 -7.90 -0.40 14.26
N ARG A 18 -8.08 -1.66 14.73
CA ARG A 18 -8.38 -1.97 16.14
C ARG A 18 -7.15 -1.91 17.06
N GLY A 19 -5.96 -2.03 16.48
CA GLY A 19 -4.69 -1.98 17.22
C GLY A 19 -4.24 -0.56 17.57
N PRO A 20 -3.26 -0.42 18.48
CA PRO A 20 -2.74 0.88 18.91
C PRO A 20 -1.79 1.55 17.89
N GLY A 21 -1.21 0.76 16.97
CA GLY A 21 -0.32 1.25 15.92
C GLY A 21 -1.08 1.58 14.63
N LEU A 22 -0.33 1.70 13.53
CA LEU A 22 -0.91 1.96 12.21
C LEU A 22 -1.86 0.84 11.74
N PRO A 23 -2.91 1.16 10.96
CA PRO A 23 -3.84 0.16 10.44
C PRO A 23 -3.15 -0.91 9.61
N ARG A 24 -3.61 -2.14 9.79
CA ARG A 24 -3.10 -3.33 9.10
C ARG A 24 -3.91 -3.63 7.85
N VAL A 25 -3.25 -3.91 6.73
CA VAL A 25 -3.93 -4.39 5.52
C VAL A 25 -4.22 -5.88 5.70
N LEU A 26 -5.49 -6.25 5.88
CA LEU A 26 -5.92 -7.64 5.99
C LEU A 26 -6.08 -8.30 4.62
N HIS A 27 -6.57 -7.53 3.65
CA HIS A 27 -6.84 -7.97 2.29
C HIS A 27 -6.76 -6.81 1.33
N TRP A 28 -6.15 -7.05 0.17
CA TRP A 28 -6.44 -6.28 -1.02
C TRP A 28 -6.39 -7.18 -2.26
N GLY A 29 -7.29 -6.94 -3.21
CA GLY A 29 -7.41 -7.76 -4.41
C GLY A 29 -8.86 -8.17 -4.63
N THR A 30 -9.10 -9.43 -4.97
CA THR A 30 -10.42 -9.93 -5.38
C THR A 30 -11.54 -9.42 -4.46
N ASP A 31 -12.61 -8.90 -5.06
CA ASP A 31 -13.79 -8.47 -4.31
C ASP A 31 -14.35 -9.63 -3.46
N LEU A 32 -14.37 -9.44 -2.14
CA LEU A 32 -14.86 -10.44 -1.19
C LEU A 32 -16.38 -10.52 -1.14
N GLY A 33 -17.07 -9.64 -1.89
CA GLY A 33 -18.51 -9.50 -1.81
C GLY A 33 -18.93 -8.69 -0.58
N PRO A 34 -20.25 -8.54 -0.34
CA PRO A 34 -20.73 -7.92 0.88
C PRO A 34 -20.40 -8.84 2.07
N LEU A 35 -19.53 -8.36 2.96
CA LEU A 35 -19.25 -9.01 4.24
C LEU A 35 -19.99 -8.26 5.35
N PRO A 36 -20.86 -8.94 6.13
CA PRO A 36 -21.43 -8.36 7.34
C PRO A 36 -20.33 -7.84 8.26
N ALA A 37 -20.56 -6.70 8.93
CA ALA A 37 -19.61 -6.14 9.89
C ALA A 37 -19.22 -7.12 11.01
N ALA A 38 -20.12 -8.06 11.34
CA ALA A 38 -19.89 -9.12 12.31
C ALA A 38 -18.85 -10.16 11.86
N ASP A 39 -18.61 -10.32 10.56
CA ASP A 39 -17.68 -11.30 9.99
C ASP A 39 -16.26 -10.74 9.81
N LEU A 40 -16.11 -9.41 9.76
CA LEU A 40 -14.82 -8.74 9.62
C LEU A 40 -13.82 -9.09 10.75
N PRO A 41 -14.23 -9.20 12.04
CA PRO A 41 -13.36 -9.69 13.09
C PRO A 41 -12.84 -11.12 12.85
N ALA A 42 -13.64 -11.99 12.24
CA ALA A 42 -13.23 -13.35 11.91
C ALA A 42 -12.18 -13.36 10.79
N LEU A 43 -12.33 -12.51 9.76
CA LEU A 43 -11.31 -12.29 8.74
C LEU A 43 -9.99 -11.79 9.36
N ALA A 44 -10.08 -10.84 10.28
CA ALA A 44 -8.91 -10.32 10.97
C ALA A 44 -8.18 -11.40 11.80
N ALA A 45 -8.92 -12.25 12.50
CA ALA A 45 -8.37 -13.38 13.25
C ALA A 45 -7.73 -14.44 12.34
N ALA A 46 -8.36 -14.74 11.20
CA ALA A 46 -7.88 -15.74 10.24
C ALA A 46 -6.59 -15.34 9.52
N THR A 47 -6.26 -14.05 9.52
CA THR A 47 -5.07 -13.53 8.84
C THR A 47 -3.90 -13.31 9.79
N VAL A 48 -4.04 -13.51 11.11
CA VAL A 48 -2.94 -13.33 12.07
C VAL A 48 -1.84 -14.35 11.77
N PRO A 49 -0.58 -13.91 11.50
CA PRO A 49 0.49 -14.85 11.25
C PRO A 49 0.87 -15.62 12.52
N PRO A 50 1.38 -16.85 12.39
CA PRO A 50 1.91 -17.57 13.55
C PRO A 50 3.12 -16.84 14.12
N VAL A 51 3.41 -17.08 15.40
CA VAL A 51 4.65 -16.64 16.07
C VAL A 51 5.68 -17.78 15.94
N PRO A 52 6.65 -17.72 15.00
CA PRO A 52 7.68 -18.75 14.87
C PRO A 52 8.64 -18.74 16.07
N PRO A 53 9.37 -19.84 16.32
CA PRO A 53 10.47 -19.83 17.29
C PRO A 53 11.53 -18.76 16.97
N SER A 54 12.19 -18.24 18.00
CA SER A 54 13.24 -17.21 17.88
C SER A 54 12.77 -15.88 17.27
N THR A 55 11.53 -15.48 17.56
CA THR A 55 10.96 -14.16 17.21
C THR A 55 10.38 -13.47 18.46
N PHE A 56 9.79 -12.29 18.28
CA PHE A 56 9.03 -11.58 19.32
C PHE A 56 7.80 -12.37 19.78
N ASP A 57 7.35 -12.17 21.02
CA ASP A 57 6.17 -12.85 21.57
C ASP A 57 4.84 -12.47 20.88
N GLN A 58 4.86 -11.41 20.05
CA GLN A 58 3.73 -10.98 19.25
C GLN A 58 4.04 -11.12 17.75
N PRO A 59 3.05 -11.51 16.92
CA PRO A 59 3.26 -11.58 15.47
C PRO A 59 3.59 -10.21 14.89
N ALA A 60 4.65 -10.13 14.08
CA ALA A 60 4.91 -8.95 13.27
C ALA A 60 3.79 -8.82 12.22
N VAL A 61 3.18 -7.64 12.14
CA VAL A 61 2.10 -7.36 11.19
C VAL A 61 2.53 -6.28 10.21
N LEU A 62 2.22 -6.49 8.93
CA LEU A 62 2.38 -5.45 7.93
C LEU A 62 1.26 -4.42 8.06
N SER A 63 1.60 -3.25 8.63
CA SER A 63 0.74 -2.06 8.61
C SER A 63 0.87 -1.31 7.28
N LEU A 64 0.11 -0.22 7.13
CA LEU A 64 0.21 0.67 5.97
C LEU A 64 1.59 1.36 5.82
N LEU A 65 2.44 1.34 6.85
CA LEU A 65 3.85 1.73 6.78
C LEU A 65 4.68 0.73 7.59
N PRO A 66 5.52 -0.11 6.97
CA PRO A 66 6.34 -1.07 7.70
C PRO A 66 7.32 -0.38 8.67
N GLU A 67 7.21 -0.69 9.96
CA GLU A 67 8.02 -0.10 11.03
C GLU A 67 8.85 -1.17 11.76
N ALA A 68 10.15 -0.91 11.92
CA ALA A 68 11.04 -1.79 12.67
C ALA A 68 10.61 -1.94 14.15
N SER A 69 10.04 -0.88 14.74
CA SER A 69 9.49 -0.88 16.11
C SER A 69 8.33 -1.86 16.30
N ALA A 70 7.60 -2.18 15.23
CA ALA A 70 6.53 -3.18 15.21
C ALA A 70 7.03 -4.60 14.91
N GLY A 71 8.35 -4.82 14.96
CA GLY A 71 8.99 -6.10 14.67
C GLY A 71 9.15 -6.41 13.18
N TRP A 72 8.91 -5.43 12.29
CA TRP A 72 9.11 -5.61 10.86
C TRP A 72 10.60 -5.68 10.51
N GLY A 73 11.11 -6.90 10.28
CA GLY A 73 12.49 -7.12 9.82
C GLY A 73 12.74 -7.06 8.30
N GLY A 74 11.83 -6.48 7.52
CA GLY A 74 11.96 -6.34 6.05
C GLY A 74 12.49 -4.97 5.67
N ARG A 75 12.33 -4.58 4.40
CA ARG A 75 12.62 -3.20 3.98
C ARG A 75 11.68 -2.23 4.75
N PRO A 76 12.20 -1.18 5.39
CA PRO A 76 11.37 -0.26 6.14
C PRO A 76 10.53 0.63 5.21
N GLY A 77 9.34 1.02 5.66
CA GLY A 77 8.52 2.00 4.94
C GLY A 77 9.02 3.44 5.10
N LEU A 78 9.78 3.72 6.17
CA LEU A 78 10.38 5.01 6.47
C LEU A 78 11.83 4.81 6.91
N ALA A 79 12.75 5.55 6.30
CA ALA A 79 14.10 5.74 6.78
C ALA A 79 14.40 7.24 6.87
N GLY A 80 15.03 7.65 7.95
CA GLY A 80 15.44 9.04 8.18
C GLY A 80 16.08 9.16 9.55
N HIS A 81 16.52 10.35 9.91
CA HIS A 81 17.05 10.62 11.25
C HIS A 81 17.14 12.11 11.56
N ARG A 82 17.30 12.39 12.84
CA ARG A 82 17.67 13.69 13.41
C ARG A 82 19.11 13.60 13.91
N ASP A 83 20.08 13.86 13.04
CA ASP A 83 21.51 13.75 13.37
C ASP A 83 21.87 12.40 14.05
N GLY A 84 21.49 11.29 13.40
CA GLY A 84 21.70 9.93 13.92
C GLY A 84 20.76 9.50 15.06
N ARG A 85 19.82 10.35 15.51
CA ARG A 85 18.75 10.02 16.46
C ARG A 85 17.40 9.88 15.75
N ASP A 86 16.39 9.40 16.48
CA ASP A 86 14.99 9.37 16.04
C ASP A 86 14.76 8.62 14.70
N TRP A 87 15.64 7.68 14.38
CA TRP A 87 15.60 6.89 13.13
C TRP A 87 14.62 5.72 13.20
N SER A 88 14.20 5.33 14.40
CA SER A 88 13.19 4.31 14.63
C SER A 88 11.89 5.01 15.02
N THR A 89 10.87 4.84 14.18
CA THR A 89 9.53 5.40 14.42
C THR A 89 8.60 4.35 15.00
N ALA A 90 7.65 4.80 15.82
CA ALA A 90 6.60 4.00 16.44
C ALA A 90 5.27 4.78 16.43
N PHE A 91 4.70 4.96 15.24
CA PHE A 91 3.48 5.72 15.03
C PHE A 91 2.28 5.07 15.72
N ARG A 92 1.52 5.92 16.44
CA ARG A 92 0.24 5.56 17.06
C ARG A 92 -0.89 6.16 16.27
N LEU A 93 -1.96 5.38 16.09
CA LEU A 93 -3.14 5.86 15.38
C LEU A 93 -3.87 6.92 16.22
N ASP A 94 -3.97 8.13 15.68
CA ASP A 94 -4.71 9.24 16.29
C ASP A 94 -6.14 9.30 15.76
N ALA A 95 -6.31 9.17 14.43
CA ALA A 95 -7.60 9.23 13.77
C ALA A 95 -7.62 8.41 12.47
N LEU A 96 -8.82 7.91 12.14
CA LEU A 96 -9.11 7.28 10.86
C LEU A 96 -10.45 7.80 10.36
N ASP A 97 -10.40 8.51 9.24
CA ASP A 97 -11.56 9.05 8.55
C ASP A 97 -11.87 8.20 7.31
N VAL A 98 -13.15 7.91 7.07
CA VAL A 98 -13.62 7.22 5.86
C VAL A 98 -14.58 8.14 5.12
N ASP A 99 -14.24 8.50 3.90
CA ASP A 99 -15.11 9.21 2.96
C ASP A 99 -15.50 8.26 1.83
N ASP A 100 -16.76 7.86 1.80
CA ASP A 100 -17.28 6.90 0.82
C ASP A 100 -18.45 7.54 0.05
N ALA A 101 -18.17 8.04 -1.15
CA ALA A 101 -19.14 8.64 -2.05
C ALA A 101 -20.01 7.59 -2.79
N GLY A 102 -20.44 6.54 -2.10
CA GLY A 102 -21.35 5.52 -2.59
C GLY A 102 -22.82 5.70 -2.16
N PRO A 103 -23.78 5.02 -2.82
CA PRO A 103 -25.18 5.05 -2.40
C PRO A 103 -25.40 4.42 -1.00
N GLU A 104 -24.43 3.63 -0.51
CA GLU A 104 -24.29 3.25 0.90
C GLU A 104 -22.86 3.58 1.34
N PRO A 105 -22.64 4.62 2.18
CA PRO A 105 -21.31 4.94 2.65
C PRO A 105 -20.81 3.86 3.62
N GLY A 106 -19.59 3.36 3.43
CA GLY A 106 -18.87 2.59 4.44
C GLY A 106 -18.86 3.36 5.76
N ARG A 107 -19.69 2.93 6.72
CA ARG A 107 -19.84 3.59 8.02
C ARG A 107 -18.83 3.06 9.03
N PRO A 108 -18.15 3.92 9.80
CA PRO A 108 -17.40 3.48 10.97
C PRO A 108 -18.37 2.86 11.99
N ALA A 109 -18.07 1.66 12.47
CA ALA A 109 -18.79 1.09 13.60
C ALA A 109 -18.38 1.84 14.87
N HIS A 110 -19.20 2.80 15.30
CA HIS A 110 -19.12 3.35 16.65
C HIS A 110 -19.92 2.46 17.61
N ASP A 111 -19.25 2.04 18.68
CA ASP A 111 -19.79 1.66 19.98
C ASP A 111 -21.11 0.86 19.96
N GLY A 112 -20.99 -0.43 19.69
CA GLY A 112 -21.89 -1.45 20.27
C GLY A 112 -23.39 -1.42 19.93
N GLU A 113 -23.89 -0.49 19.11
CA GLU A 113 -25.31 -0.46 18.73
C GLU A 113 -25.48 -0.68 17.22
N ALA A 114 -26.09 -1.83 16.89
CA ALA A 114 -26.34 -2.27 15.53
C ALA A 114 -27.36 -1.35 14.84
N VAL A 115 -26.91 -0.54 13.89
CA VAL A 115 -27.80 0.18 12.96
C VAL A 115 -28.10 -0.75 11.78
N ARG A 116 -29.37 -1.18 11.70
CA ARG A 116 -29.91 -2.08 10.66
C ARG A 116 -29.81 -1.46 9.26
N VAL A 117 -29.43 -2.29 8.27
CA VAL A 117 -29.64 -2.03 6.84
C VAL A 117 -30.81 -2.93 6.38
N PRO A 118 -31.78 -2.43 5.57
CA PRO A 118 -32.84 -3.26 5.00
C PRO A 118 -32.27 -4.23 3.97
N ASP A 119 -32.69 -5.48 4.03
CA ASP A 119 -32.38 -6.50 3.02
C ASP A 119 -32.92 -6.10 1.64
N GLY A 120 -32.01 -5.99 0.67
CA GLY A 120 -32.32 -6.19 -0.75
C GLY A 120 -32.11 -5.00 -1.67
N ALA A 121 -30.91 -4.87 -2.23
CA ALA A 121 -30.72 -4.44 -3.62
C ALA A 121 -29.30 -4.77 -4.12
N ARG A 122 -29.23 -5.45 -5.27
CA ARG A 122 -28.01 -5.82 -5.97
C ARG A 122 -27.33 -4.56 -6.56
N GLY A 123 -26.06 -4.32 -6.25
CA GLY A 123 -25.23 -3.31 -6.90
C GLY A 123 -23.84 -3.28 -6.26
N HIS A 124 -22.79 -3.12 -7.06
CA HIS A 124 -21.39 -3.07 -6.61
C HIS A 124 -21.13 -1.73 -5.88
N GLY A 125 -21.66 -1.59 -4.66
CA GLY A 125 -22.04 -0.33 -4.01
C GLY A 125 -20.95 0.73 -3.89
N GLY A 126 -20.99 1.70 -4.81
CA GLY A 126 -20.23 2.96 -4.80
C GLY A 126 -19.98 3.50 -6.21
N THR A 127 -20.57 4.63 -6.61
CA THR A 127 -20.29 5.24 -7.94
C THR A 127 -19.08 6.18 -7.91
N GLY A 128 -18.77 6.78 -6.76
CA GLY A 128 -17.59 7.63 -6.56
C GLY A 128 -16.41 6.86 -5.95
N ALA A 129 -15.26 7.50 -5.82
CA ALA A 129 -14.14 6.93 -5.08
C ALA A 129 -14.48 6.80 -3.59
N ALA A 130 -13.88 5.81 -2.91
CA ALA A 130 -13.85 5.73 -1.45
C ALA A 130 -12.43 6.02 -0.96
N ARG A 131 -12.30 6.80 0.11
CA ARG A 131 -11.03 7.22 0.68
C ARG A 131 -10.98 6.89 2.17
N VAL A 132 -9.84 6.38 2.62
CA VAL A 132 -9.44 6.33 4.02
C VAL A 132 -8.29 7.31 4.23
N THR A 133 -8.42 8.15 5.24
CA THR A 133 -7.35 9.01 5.72
C THR A 133 -6.97 8.61 7.14
N VAL A 134 -5.73 8.17 7.31
CA VAL A 134 -5.15 7.79 8.60
C VAL A 134 -4.26 8.92 9.07
N ARG A 135 -4.42 9.34 10.31
CA ARG A 135 -3.53 10.29 10.99
C ARG A 135 -2.90 9.60 12.18
N ALA A 136 -1.59 9.70 12.28
CA ALA A 136 -0.82 9.05 13.32
C ALA A 136 0.35 9.93 13.76
N SER A 137 0.80 9.73 14.98
CA SER A 137 1.89 10.49 15.58
C SER A 137 2.88 9.58 16.29
N ASP A 138 4.14 9.98 16.24
CA ASP A 138 5.21 9.47 17.10
C ASP A 138 5.78 10.65 17.90
N PRO A 139 5.27 10.88 19.12
CA PRO A 139 5.76 11.95 19.98
C PRO A 139 7.22 11.80 20.39
N ALA A 140 7.78 10.58 20.39
CA ALA A 140 9.17 10.35 20.78
C ALA A 140 10.13 10.77 19.66
N ALA A 141 9.78 10.50 18.40
CA ALA A 141 10.54 10.97 17.25
C ALA A 141 10.22 12.44 16.86
N GLY A 142 9.11 12.98 17.36
CA GLY A 142 8.60 14.29 16.99
C GLY A 142 8.13 14.31 15.54
N LEU A 143 7.35 13.30 15.13
CA LEU A 143 6.88 13.13 13.77
C LEU A 143 5.37 12.87 13.73
N SER A 144 4.71 13.39 12.70
CA SER A 144 3.34 13.00 12.35
C SER A 144 3.29 12.43 10.94
N LEU A 145 2.41 11.45 10.76
CA LEU A 145 2.19 10.73 9.51
C LEU A 145 0.72 10.85 9.10
N THR A 146 0.47 11.26 7.86
CA THR A 146 -0.83 11.12 7.21
C THR A 146 -0.73 10.10 6.08
N ILE A 147 -1.59 9.08 6.09
CA ILE A 147 -1.70 8.08 5.03
C ILE A 147 -3.05 8.26 4.34
N GLU A 148 -3.03 8.49 3.03
CA GLU A 148 -4.21 8.61 2.20
C GLU A 148 -4.32 7.36 1.31
N VAL A 149 -5.39 6.58 1.46
CA VAL A 149 -5.69 5.42 0.63
C VAL A 149 -7.00 5.66 -0.09
N THR A 150 -7.02 5.67 -1.42
CA THR A 150 -8.25 5.85 -2.21
C THR A 150 -8.46 4.66 -3.14
N LEU A 151 -9.64 4.04 -3.08
CA LEU A 151 -10.12 3.03 -4.02
C LEU A 151 -11.11 3.69 -4.98
N ASP A 152 -10.75 3.79 -6.25
CA ASP A 152 -11.56 4.47 -7.25
C ASP A 152 -12.65 3.55 -7.87
N PRO A 153 -13.62 4.10 -8.63
CA PRO A 153 -14.69 3.30 -9.24
C PRO A 153 -14.21 2.21 -10.21
N THR A 154 -13.00 2.33 -10.75
CA THR A 154 -12.40 1.33 -11.66
C THR A 154 -11.76 0.16 -10.91
N GLY A 155 -11.59 0.29 -9.59
CA GLY A 155 -10.88 -0.67 -8.75
C GLY A 155 -9.39 -0.40 -8.62
N LEU A 156 -8.91 0.77 -9.07
CA LEU A 156 -7.54 1.23 -8.85
C LEU A 156 -7.42 1.73 -7.41
N LEU A 157 -6.43 1.20 -6.68
CA LEU A 157 -6.02 1.75 -5.39
C LEU A 157 -4.92 2.77 -5.59
N THR A 158 -4.98 3.87 -4.85
CA THR A 158 -3.91 4.87 -4.77
C THR A 158 -3.52 5.12 -3.33
N LEU A 159 -2.21 5.18 -3.07
CA LEU A 159 -1.66 5.46 -1.74
C LEU A 159 -0.75 6.69 -1.81
N ARG A 160 -0.80 7.52 -0.77
CA ARG A 160 0.16 8.60 -0.52
C ARG A 160 0.45 8.70 0.96
N HIS A 161 1.72 8.86 1.30
CA HIS A 161 2.15 9.17 2.65
C HIS A 161 2.61 10.62 2.73
N ARG A 162 2.35 11.26 3.87
CA ARG A 162 2.86 12.59 4.21
C ARG A 162 3.52 12.51 5.57
N LEU A 163 4.78 12.88 5.64
CA LEU A 163 5.55 12.92 6.88
C LEU A 163 5.83 14.38 7.23
N ARG A 164 5.45 14.77 8.44
CA ARG A 164 5.69 16.09 9.00
C ARG A 164 6.64 15.99 10.19
N ASN A 165 7.58 16.94 10.26
CA ASN A 165 8.46 17.08 11.41
C ASN A 165 7.82 18.02 12.44
N ASP A 166 7.36 17.46 13.56
CA ASP A 166 6.79 18.21 14.69
C ASP A 166 7.82 18.48 15.81
N GLY A 167 9.06 18.04 15.61
CA GLY A 167 10.19 18.34 16.50
C GLY A 167 10.72 19.77 16.34
N ASP A 168 11.76 20.08 17.13
CA ASP A 168 12.38 21.40 17.22
C ASP A 168 13.66 21.55 16.39
N SER A 169 14.17 20.46 15.80
CA SER A 169 15.33 20.48 14.92
C SER A 169 15.01 19.90 13.54
N SER A 170 15.98 19.89 12.62
CA SER A 170 15.81 19.27 11.30
C SER A 170 15.78 17.74 11.35
N TYR A 171 14.98 17.13 10.49
CA TYR A 171 14.92 15.68 10.24
C TYR A 171 15.29 15.39 8.79
N GLU A 172 16.35 14.60 8.55
CA GLU A 172 16.71 14.14 7.22
C GLU A 172 15.82 12.94 6.86
N LEU A 173 15.05 13.08 5.77
CA LEU A 173 14.27 11.98 5.20
C LEU A 173 15.12 11.25 4.15
N ARG A 174 15.26 9.94 4.31
CA ARG A 174 16.02 9.08 3.40
C ARG A 174 15.16 8.22 2.50
N GLU A 175 14.03 7.75 3.00
CA GLU A 175 13.08 6.92 2.28
C GLU A 175 11.70 7.08 2.91
N LEU A 176 10.67 7.24 2.09
CA LEU A 176 9.27 7.09 2.49
C LEU A 176 8.54 6.34 1.38
N THR A 177 8.36 5.04 1.58
CA THR A 177 7.90 4.09 0.56
C THR A 177 6.56 3.48 0.98
N PRO A 178 5.44 3.90 0.37
CA PRO A 178 4.19 3.16 0.46
C PRO A 178 4.36 1.74 -0.08
N VAL A 179 3.79 0.77 0.62
CA VAL A 179 3.78 -0.64 0.22
C VAL A 179 2.43 -1.28 0.49
N LEU A 180 2.13 -2.36 -0.21
CA LEU A 180 0.97 -3.21 0.00
C LEU A 180 1.37 -4.69 0.09
N PRO A 181 0.69 -5.51 0.90
CA PRO A 181 0.91 -6.94 0.91
C PRO A 181 0.55 -7.56 -0.45
N VAL A 182 1.31 -8.59 -0.81
CA VAL A 182 0.96 -9.51 -1.89
C VAL A 182 0.83 -10.93 -1.32
N PRO A 183 -0.25 -11.66 -1.62
CA PRO A 183 -0.42 -13.03 -1.15
C PRO A 183 0.69 -13.96 -1.66
N ALA A 184 1.04 -14.97 -0.85
CA ALA A 184 2.12 -15.93 -1.14
C ALA A 184 1.91 -16.78 -2.42
N VAL A 185 0.70 -16.77 -2.98
CA VAL A 185 0.38 -17.40 -4.28
C VAL A 185 1.07 -16.69 -5.45
N ALA A 186 1.45 -15.42 -5.29
CA ALA A 186 2.25 -14.70 -6.26
C ALA A 186 3.72 -15.16 -6.17
N THR A 187 4.17 -15.88 -7.20
CA THR A 187 5.51 -16.50 -7.23
C THR A 187 6.35 -16.06 -8.42
N GLU A 188 5.83 -15.18 -9.26
CA GLU A 188 6.46 -14.72 -10.48
C GLU A 188 6.34 -13.20 -10.60
N LEU A 189 7.41 -12.56 -11.07
CA LEU A 189 7.46 -11.12 -11.33
C LEU A 189 7.53 -10.86 -12.83
N LEU A 190 6.89 -9.77 -13.26
CA LEU A 190 7.12 -9.12 -14.54
C LEU A 190 7.45 -7.66 -14.28
N ASP A 191 8.56 -7.21 -14.85
CA ASP A 191 8.92 -5.81 -14.93
C ASP A 191 9.21 -5.41 -16.38
N LEU A 192 9.43 -4.12 -16.59
CA LEU A 192 9.85 -3.59 -17.88
C LEU A 192 11.27 -3.05 -17.76
N THR A 193 12.01 -3.14 -18.86
CA THR A 193 13.33 -2.55 -19.06
C THR A 193 13.45 -2.01 -20.47
N GLY A 194 14.63 -1.54 -20.86
CA GLY A 194 14.84 -1.12 -22.23
C GLY A 194 16.04 -0.21 -22.39
N ARG A 195 16.05 0.45 -23.54
CA ARG A 195 16.97 1.55 -23.87
C ARG A 195 16.28 2.43 -24.90
N TRP A 196 16.90 3.56 -25.22
CA TRP A 196 16.42 4.40 -26.32
C TRP A 196 16.23 3.58 -27.60
N CYS A 197 15.08 3.77 -28.27
CA CYS A 197 14.63 3.01 -29.44
C CYS A 197 14.28 1.53 -29.18
N ARG A 198 14.21 1.09 -27.92
CA ARG A 198 13.72 -0.23 -27.49
C ARG A 198 13.22 -0.17 -26.05
N GLU A 199 12.28 0.72 -25.79
CA GLU A 199 11.68 0.93 -24.47
C GLU A 199 10.68 -0.19 -24.12
N ARG A 200 10.45 -0.39 -22.82
CA ARG A 200 9.37 -1.24 -22.28
C ARG A 200 9.45 -2.71 -22.73
N ALA A 201 10.66 -3.23 -22.89
CA ALA A 201 10.89 -4.64 -23.10
C ALA A 201 10.53 -5.40 -21.80
N PRO A 202 9.60 -6.37 -21.84
CA PRO A 202 9.22 -7.12 -20.66
C PRO A 202 10.34 -8.07 -20.22
N GLN A 203 10.57 -8.14 -18.91
CA GLN A 203 11.35 -9.21 -18.29
C GLN A 203 10.43 -9.97 -17.34
N ARG A 204 10.56 -11.30 -17.32
CA ARG A 204 9.74 -12.17 -16.50
C ARG A 204 10.62 -13.19 -15.82
N HIS A 205 10.43 -13.38 -14.52
CA HIS A 205 11.26 -14.29 -13.74
C HIS A 205 10.53 -14.76 -12.48
N PRO A 206 10.91 -15.91 -11.91
CA PRO A 206 10.47 -16.31 -10.57
C PRO A 206 10.75 -15.21 -9.54
N TRP A 207 9.93 -15.14 -8.49
CA TRP A 207 10.14 -14.25 -7.34
C TRP A 207 10.84 -15.00 -6.21
N PRO A 208 12.18 -14.95 -6.12
CA PRO A 208 12.91 -15.57 -5.03
C PRO A 208 12.68 -14.79 -3.71
N MET A 209 13.10 -15.40 -2.61
CA MET A 209 13.22 -14.67 -1.34
C MET A 209 14.26 -13.55 -1.47
N GLY A 210 13.97 -12.38 -0.90
CA GLY A 210 14.76 -11.16 -1.02
C GLY A 210 13.97 -10.02 -1.68
N ALA A 211 14.69 -8.96 -2.05
CA ALA A 211 14.12 -7.80 -2.72
C ALA A 211 14.55 -7.72 -4.19
N TRP A 212 13.59 -7.52 -5.07
CA TRP A 212 13.80 -7.06 -6.44
C TRP A 212 13.54 -5.56 -6.49
N VAL A 213 14.57 -4.77 -6.84
CA VAL A 213 14.55 -3.31 -6.78
C VAL A 213 14.84 -2.77 -8.17
N ARG A 214 13.97 -1.87 -8.65
CA ARG A 214 14.14 -1.13 -9.89
C ARG A 214 14.24 0.35 -9.56
N GLU A 215 15.39 0.95 -9.84
CA GLU A 215 15.68 2.36 -9.59
C GLU A 215 15.84 3.11 -10.91
N GLY A 216 15.21 4.28 -11.01
CA GLY A 216 15.49 5.27 -12.05
C GLY A 216 16.35 6.39 -11.48
N ARG A 217 17.52 6.65 -12.10
CA ARG A 217 18.51 7.67 -11.68
C ARG A 217 18.91 8.57 -12.85
N HIS A 218 17.91 9.16 -13.49
CA HIS A 218 18.08 9.93 -14.71
C HIS A 218 17.61 11.39 -14.59
N GLY A 219 17.11 11.81 -13.42
CA GLY A 219 16.40 13.08 -13.23
C GLY A 219 15.08 13.17 -13.99
N ARG A 220 14.67 12.05 -14.62
CA ARG A 220 13.46 11.88 -15.42
C ARG A 220 13.09 10.40 -15.47
N THR A 221 11.91 10.05 -15.96
CA THR A 221 11.61 8.67 -16.34
C THR A 221 12.56 8.19 -17.45
N GLY A 222 13.33 7.14 -17.16
CA GLY A 222 14.28 6.52 -18.07
C GLY A 222 13.62 5.65 -19.15
N HIS A 223 14.37 5.31 -20.19
CA HIS A 223 13.94 4.37 -21.23
C HIS A 223 13.87 2.91 -20.73
N ASP A 224 14.54 2.65 -19.61
CA ASP A 224 14.68 1.40 -18.87
C ASP A 224 13.78 1.34 -17.62
N ALA A 225 12.97 2.38 -17.40
CA ALA A 225 12.05 2.45 -16.28
C ALA A 225 11.01 1.34 -16.35
N THR A 226 10.78 0.68 -15.21
CA THR A 226 9.86 -0.45 -15.10
C THR A 226 8.41 -0.06 -15.33
N LEU A 227 8.04 1.20 -15.08
CA LEU A 227 6.67 1.72 -15.13
C LEU A 227 5.71 0.92 -14.23
N LEU A 228 5.35 -0.31 -14.60
CA LEU A 228 4.51 -1.23 -13.82
C LEU A 228 5.32 -2.46 -13.40
N LEU A 229 5.43 -2.70 -12.09
CA LEU A 229 5.95 -3.95 -11.53
C LEU A 229 4.77 -4.86 -11.19
N VAL A 230 4.75 -6.06 -11.74
CA VAL A 230 3.66 -7.03 -11.61
C VAL A 230 4.15 -8.25 -10.85
N ALA A 231 3.42 -8.67 -9.82
CA ALA A 231 3.56 -9.95 -9.16
C ALA A 231 2.32 -10.80 -9.43
N GLY A 232 2.51 -12.10 -9.71
CA GLY A 232 1.39 -12.96 -10.03
C GLY A 232 1.64 -14.45 -9.87
N THR A 233 0.57 -15.21 -10.03
CA THR A 233 0.60 -16.68 -10.02
C THR A 233 1.51 -17.22 -11.13
N ALA A 234 2.23 -18.31 -10.87
CA ALA A 234 3.10 -18.94 -11.86
C ALA A 234 2.39 -19.13 -13.21
N GLY A 235 3.04 -18.72 -14.29
CA GLY A 235 2.51 -18.85 -15.65
C GLY A 235 1.44 -17.83 -16.06
N PHE A 236 1.12 -16.81 -15.25
CA PHE A 236 0.22 -15.71 -15.65
C PHE A 236 0.53 -15.11 -17.03
N GLY A 237 -0.49 -14.59 -17.70
CA GLY A 237 -0.33 -13.93 -19.00
C GLY A 237 -1.51 -13.06 -19.36
N PHE A 238 -1.79 -12.92 -20.65
CA PHE A 238 -3.02 -12.30 -21.14
C PHE A 238 -4.22 -13.23 -20.87
N GLY A 239 -5.31 -12.68 -20.37
CA GLY A 239 -6.55 -13.39 -20.05
C GLY A 239 -6.52 -14.36 -18.86
N HIS A 240 -5.38 -14.61 -18.22
CA HIS A 240 -5.28 -15.60 -17.14
C HIS A 240 -4.19 -15.28 -16.10
N GLY A 241 -4.37 -15.85 -14.91
CA GLY A 241 -3.52 -15.63 -13.75
C GLY A 241 -4.06 -14.53 -12.83
N GLU A 242 -3.78 -14.67 -11.53
CA GLU A 242 -4.09 -13.63 -10.55
C GLU A 242 -2.86 -12.75 -10.34
N LEU A 243 -3.06 -11.44 -10.46
CA LEU A 243 -2.01 -10.43 -10.51
C LEU A 243 -2.25 -9.30 -9.53
N TRP A 244 -1.16 -8.81 -8.96
CA TRP A 244 -1.05 -7.56 -8.22
C TRP A 244 0.04 -6.73 -8.88
N ALA A 245 -0.21 -5.45 -9.08
CA ALA A 245 0.75 -4.58 -9.75
C ALA A 245 0.86 -3.23 -9.05
N ALA A 246 2.06 -2.66 -9.08
CA ALA A 246 2.38 -1.37 -8.50
C ALA A 246 3.09 -0.46 -9.53
N HIS A 247 2.72 0.81 -9.54
CA HIS A 247 3.34 1.87 -10.32
C HIS A 247 3.59 3.09 -9.43
N THR A 248 4.84 3.52 -9.32
CA THR A 248 5.19 4.78 -8.69
C THR A 248 4.90 5.92 -9.67
N ALA A 249 3.86 6.71 -9.42
CA ALA A 249 3.42 7.80 -10.28
C ALA A 249 4.32 9.04 -10.12
N TRP A 250 5.59 8.89 -10.47
CA TRP A 250 6.62 9.91 -10.40
C TRP A 250 7.42 9.96 -11.70
N SER A 251 7.81 11.16 -12.10
CA SER A 251 8.57 11.37 -13.33
C SER A 251 10.03 11.72 -13.11
N GLY A 252 10.49 11.85 -11.86
CA GLY A 252 11.90 12.04 -11.50
C GLY A 252 12.58 10.72 -11.14
N ASP A 253 13.59 10.80 -10.27
CA ASP A 253 14.25 9.62 -9.73
C ASP A 253 13.31 8.87 -8.79
N HIS A 254 13.16 7.57 -9.00
CA HIS A 254 12.15 6.76 -8.33
C HIS A 254 12.65 5.35 -8.09
N VAL A 255 12.00 4.67 -7.14
CA VAL A 255 12.21 3.26 -6.84
C VAL A 255 10.87 2.53 -6.90
N THR A 256 10.90 1.31 -7.45
CA THR A 256 9.83 0.33 -7.34
C THR A 256 10.42 -0.96 -6.79
N VAL A 257 9.77 -1.55 -5.78
CA VAL A 257 10.29 -2.69 -5.05
C VAL A 257 9.25 -3.81 -4.93
N ALA A 258 9.73 -5.04 -5.10
CA ALA A 258 9.05 -6.27 -4.71
C ALA A 258 9.91 -7.00 -3.69
N GLU A 259 9.45 -7.13 -2.45
CA GLU A 259 10.15 -7.92 -1.41
C GLU A 259 9.36 -9.17 -1.05
N ARG A 260 10.03 -10.32 -0.98
CA ARG A 260 9.46 -11.58 -0.47
C ARG A 260 10.33 -12.12 0.64
N ARG A 261 9.77 -12.32 1.83
CA ARG A 261 10.52 -12.71 3.03
C ARG A 261 10.38 -14.20 3.34
N PRO A 262 11.40 -14.83 3.94
CA PRO A 262 11.30 -16.21 4.42
C PRO A 262 10.20 -16.43 5.47
N THR A 263 9.76 -15.37 6.16
CA THR A 263 8.65 -15.40 7.13
C THR A 263 7.27 -15.50 6.48
N GLY A 264 7.18 -15.40 5.15
CA GLY A 264 5.94 -15.56 4.38
C GLY A 264 5.33 -14.24 3.89
N ASP A 265 5.78 -13.10 4.41
CA ASP A 265 5.32 -11.80 3.95
C ASP A 265 5.92 -11.44 2.59
N SER A 266 5.08 -10.90 1.71
CA SER A 266 5.54 -10.31 0.45
C SER A 266 4.90 -8.94 0.27
N THR A 267 5.64 -7.99 -0.32
CA THR A 267 5.17 -6.63 -0.54
C THR A 267 5.51 -6.13 -1.94
N LEU A 268 4.65 -5.26 -2.47
CA LEU A 268 4.92 -4.39 -3.61
C LEU A 268 4.80 -2.94 -3.17
N GLY A 269 5.68 -2.08 -3.69
CA GLY A 269 5.59 -0.65 -3.42
C GLY A 269 6.60 0.15 -4.20
N GLY A 270 6.73 1.42 -3.83
CA GLY A 270 7.64 2.33 -4.48
C GLY A 270 7.41 3.78 -4.09
N GLY A 271 8.39 4.61 -4.37
CA GLY A 271 8.43 6.00 -3.96
C GLY A 271 9.48 6.79 -4.74
N GLU A 272 9.70 8.02 -4.33
CA GLU A 272 10.81 8.82 -4.84
C GLU A 272 12.15 8.25 -4.36
N LEU A 273 13.17 8.34 -5.20
CA LEU A 273 14.52 7.91 -4.86
C LEU A 273 15.33 9.11 -4.39
N LEU A 274 15.30 9.37 -3.09
CA LEU A 274 15.93 10.54 -2.48
C LEU A 274 17.45 10.40 -2.39
N ALA A 275 18.18 11.42 -2.85
CA ALA A 275 19.60 11.57 -2.64
C ALA A 275 19.90 11.95 -1.16
N PRO A 276 21.12 11.65 -0.66
CA PRO A 276 21.53 12.08 0.67
C PRO A 276 21.39 13.58 0.91
N GLY A 277 20.75 13.94 2.03
CA GLY A 277 20.49 15.34 2.39
C GLY A 277 19.58 16.10 1.44
N GLU A 278 18.94 15.44 0.46
CA GLU A 278 18.05 16.12 -0.49
C GLU A 278 16.78 16.64 0.20
N ILE A 279 16.20 15.83 1.09
CA ILE A 279 15.02 16.21 1.87
C ILE A 279 15.41 16.31 3.34
N VAL A 280 15.55 17.54 3.81
CA VAL A 280 15.78 17.87 5.23
C VAL A 280 14.61 18.73 5.69
N LEU A 281 13.73 18.14 6.48
CA LEU A 281 12.53 18.81 6.99
C LEU A 281 12.88 19.64 8.22
N GLY A 282 12.76 20.96 8.13
CA GLY A 282 12.74 21.85 9.28
C GLY A 282 11.51 21.66 10.17
N PRO A 283 11.48 22.26 11.37
CA PRO A 283 10.30 22.22 12.24
C PRO A 283 9.03 22.70 11.52
N GLY A 284 7.99 21.87 11.54
CA GLY A 284 6.70 22.12 10.89
C GLY A 284 6.64 21.85 9.39
N GLU A 285 7.76 21.51 8.75
CA GLU A 285 7.80 21.16 7.33
C GLU A 285 7.29 19.73 7.09
N GLU A 286 6.77 19.51 5.88
CA GLU A 286 6.16 18.24 5.46
C GLU A 286 6.74 17.80 4.11
N TYR A 287 6.96 16.50 3.96
CA TYR A 287 7.19 15.83 2.69
C TYR A 287 5.99 14.94 2.34
N ALA A 288 5.59 14.94 1.06
CA ALA A 288 4.54 14.07 0.53
C ALA A 288 5.08 13.18 -0.58
N THR A 289 4.81 11.88 -0.49
CA THR A 289 5.23 10.93 -1.52
C THR A 289 4.49 11.18 -2.85
N PRO A 290 5.08 10.76 -3.98
CA PRO A 290 4.31 10.47 -5.18
C PRO A 290 3.16 9.49 -4.88
N LEU A 291 2.16 9.43 -5.77
CA LEU A 291 1.12 8.41 -5.63
C LEU A 291 1.70 7.04 -5.98
N LEU A 292 1.45 6.06 -5.13
CA LEU A 292 1.59 4.66 -5.51
C LEU A 292 0.26 4.21 -6.12
N TYR A 293 0.27 3.86 -7.40
CA TYR A 293 -0.86 3.25 -8.08
C TYR A 293 -0.76 1.75 -7.93
N ALA A 294 -1.87 1.13 -7.56
CA ALA A 294 -1.85 -0.26 -7.20
C ALA A 294 -3.14 -0.93 -7.74
N VAL A 295 -2.97 -2.00 -8.52
CA VAL A 295 -4.04 -2.66 -9.28
C VAL A 295 -4.02 -4.17 -9.04
N HIS A 296 -5.20 -4.78 -9.05
CA HIS A 296 -5.38 -6.22 -8.99
C HIS A 296 -6.16 -6.72 -10.22
N SER A 297 -5.91 -7.96 -10.62
CA SER A 297 -6.63 -8.62 -11.72
C SER A 297 -6.70 -10.13 -11.49
N THR A 298 -7.88 -10.72 -11.71
CA THR A 298 -8.07 -12.19 -11.80
C THR A 298 -8.06 -12.70 -13.25
N THR A 299 -7.93 -11.81 -14.23
CA THR A 299 -7.97 -12.10 -15.67
C THR A 299 -6.64 -11.73 -16.34
N GLY A 300 -5.53 -11.91 -15.63
CA GLY A 300 -4.20 -11.66 -16.16
C GLY A 300 -3.93 -10.19 -16.51
N LEU A 301 -3.01 -9.97 -17.44
CA LEU A 301 -2.54 -8.65 -17.89
C LEU A 301 -3.65 -7.82 -18.54
N ASP A 302 -4.66 -8.46 -19.12
CA ASP A 302 -5.81 -7.78 -19.73
C ASP A 302 -6.62 -7.03 -18.67
N GLY A 303 -6.85 -7.65 -17.50
CA GLY A 303 -7.58 -6.99 -16.42
C GLY A 303 -6.81 -5.83 -15.79
N LEU A 304 -5.48 -5.95 -15.65
CA LEU A 304 -4.65 -4.81 -15.21
C LEU A 304 -4.74 -3.65 -16.19
N SER A 305 -4.64 -3.95 -17.49
CA SER A 305 -4.72 -2.96 -18.56
C SER A 305 -6.09 -2.28 -18.60
N ASP A 306 -7.16 -3.04 -18.43
CA ASP A 306 -8.54 -2.55 -18.39
C ASP A 306 -8.75 -1.50 -17.27
N VAL A 307 -8.31 -1.82 -16.05
CA VAL A 307 -8.40 -0.90 -14.90
C VAL A 307 -7.59 0.37 -15.17
N LEU A 308 -6.32 0.24 -15.53
CA LEU A 308 -5.42 1.38 -15.74
C LEU A 308 -5.88 2.29 -16.89
N HIS A 309 -6.24 1.71 -18.03
CA HIS A 309 -6.70 2.49 -19.19
C HIS A 309 -8.04 3.15 -18.94
N THR A 310 -8.98 2.48 -18.24
CA THR A 310 -10.26 3.06 -17.89
C THR A 310 -10.07 4.23 -16.92
N HIS A 311 -9.24 4.06 -15.88
CA HIS A 311 -8.89 5.15 -14.97
C HIS A 311 -8.31 6.35 -15.73
N LEU A 312 -7.27 6.13 -16.54
CA LEU A 312 -6.59 7.20 -17.28
C LEU A 312 -7.52 7.95 -18.25
N ARG A 313 -8.45 7.25 -18.91
CA ARG A 313 -9.45 7.86 -19.81
C ARG A 313 -10.58 8.58 -19.08
N SER A 314 -10.79 8.27 -17.80
CA SER A 314 -11.83 8.91 -16.97
C SER A 314 -11.39 10.24 -16.35
N ARG A 315 -10.09 10.58 -16.46
CA ARG A 315 -9.55 11.86 -16.00
C ARG A 315 -10.11 13.02 -16.85
N PRO A 316 -10.45 14.17 -16.24
CA PRO A 316 -10.99 15.34 -16.93
C PRO A 316 -9.97 15.97 -17.89
#